data_AF-E6UAH6-F1
#
_entry.id   AF-E6UAH6-F1
#
_cell.length_a   1.000
_cell.length_b   1.000
_cell.length_c   1.000
_cell.angle_alpha   90.00
_cell.angle_beta   90.00
_cell.angle_gamma   90.00
#
_symmetry.space_group_name_H-M   'P 1'
#
loop_
_entity.id
_entity.type
_entity.pdbx_description
1 polymer ?
#
loop_
_entity_poly.entity_id
_entity_poly.type
_entity_poly.pdbx_seq_one_letter_code
_entity_poly.pdbx_strand_id
1 'polypeptide(L)'
;MKLDKDHINSIIHGNSRFLSAYSDPDPYFMYTRKGYTEDFEEKIIDIYYDKLRYAVQNAEKLVNEMLREEFYDFYGVDKNDVSSPEQMRSELVFDSFTMDIDDMSIAVYFSNKRFMRGHFIDARWDADWNFRCYWID
;
A
#
# COMPACT_ATOMS: atom_id res chain seq x y z
N MET A 1 19.21 -0.78 11.74
CA MET A 1 18.77 -2.05 11.12
C MET A 1 17.90 -1.72 9.92
N LYS A 2 17.98 -2.53 8.86
CA LYS A 2 17.17 -2.37 7.65
C LYS A 2 15.96 -3.30 7.69
N LEU A 3 14.95 -2.98 6.88
CA LEU A 3 13.89 -3.94 6.58
C LEU A 3 14.46 -5.17 5.87
N ASP A 4 14.00 -6.34 6.26
CA ASP A 4 14.37 -7.62 5.70
C ASP A 4 13.32 -8.04 4.66
N LYS A 5 13.74 -8.11 3.39
CA LYS A 5 12.87 -8.48 2.27
C LYS A 5 12.37 -9.91 2.38
N ASP A 6 13.17 -10.83 2.88
CA ASP A 6 12.77 -12.23 3.05
C ASP A 6 11.66 -12.31 4.10
N HIS A 7 11.80 -11.55 5.20
CA HIS A 7 10.78 -11.48 6.24
C HIS A 7 9.49 -10.82 5.76
N ILE A 8 9.59 -9.70 5.04
CA ILE A 8 8.42 -9.05 4.39
C ILE A 8 7.71 -10.04 3.47
N ASN A 9 8.45 -10.73 2.60
CA ASN A 9 7.90 -11.71 1.67
C ASN A 9 7.25 -12.90 2.41
N SER A 10 7.78 -13.27 3.59
CA SER A 10 7.17 -14.28 4.46
C SER A 10 5.85 -13.81 5.08
N ILE A 11 5.70 -12.52 5.42
CA ILE A 11 4.46 -11.92 5.93
C ILE A 11 3.39 -11.88 4.85
N ILE A 12 3.76 -11.47 3.64
CA ILE A 12 2.85 -11.41 2.49
C ILE A 12 2.42 -12.82 2.07
N HIS A 13 3.33 -13.78 2.14
CA HIS A 13 3.08 -15.21 1.89
C HIS A 13 2.33 -15.48 0.57
N GLY A 14 2.67 -14.75 -0.50
CA GLY A 14 2.01 -14.91 -1.81
C GLY A 14 0.55 -14.41 -1.86
N ASN A 15 0.12 -13.57 -0.91
CA ASN A 15 -1.18 -12.90 -0.98
C ASN A 15 -1.28 -12.11 -2.30
N SER A 16 -2.27 -12.43 -3.12
CA SER A 16 -2.44 -11.85 -4.46
C SER A 16 -2.75 -10.36 -4.46
N ARG A 17 -3.12 -9.78 -3.31
CA ARG A 17 -3.33 -8.35 -3.13
C ARG A 17 -2.02 -7.58 -2.99
N PHE A 18 -0.88 -8.20 -2.78
CA PHE A 18 0.38 -7.50 -2.47
C PHE A 18 1.44 -7.81 -3.51
N LEU A 19 2.20 -6.79 -3.92
CA LEU A 19 3.41 -7.03 -4.67
C LEU A 19 4.48 -7.73 -3.84
N SER A 20 5.33 -8.51 -4.51
CA SER A 20 6.48 -9.13 -3.85
C SER A 20 7.46 -8.07 -3.36
N ALA A 21 8.16 -8.37 -2.26
CA ALA A 21 9.23 -7.52 -1.71
C ALA A 21 10.41 -7.31 -2.68
N TYR A 22 10.54 -8.16 -3.71
CA TYR A 22 11.56 -8.05 -4.75
C TYR A 22 11.06 -7.37 -6.03
N SER A 23 9.86 -6.79 -6.02
CA SER A 23 9.36 -6.02 -7.16
C SER A 23 10.16 -4.72 -7.34
N ASP A 24 10.13 -4.18 -8.56
CA ASP A 24 10.74 -2.90 -8.92
C ASP A 24 9.63 -1.94 -9.38
N PRO A 25 9.52 -0.71 -8.82
CA PRO A 25 10.34 -0.13 -7.74
C PRO A 25 10.18 -0.84 -6.38
N ASP A 26 11.10 -0.57 -5.44
CA ASP A 26 11.06 -1.15 -4.08
C ASP A 26 9.74 -0.77 -3.37
N PRO A 27 8.84 -1.73 -3.14
CA PRO A 27 7.50 -1.41 -2.67
C PRO A 27 7.41 -1.21 -1.16
N TYR A 28 8.43 -1.60 -0.40
CA TYR A 28 8.38 -1.68 1.06
C TYR A 28 9.49 -0.86 1.69
N PHE A 29 9.14 0.28 2.29
CA PHE A 29 10.12 1.13 2.95
C PHE A 29 9.52 1.98 4.08
N MET A 30 10.40 2.51 4.92
CA MET A 30 10.07 3.49 5.95
C MET A 30 10.74 4.82 5.61
N TYR A 31 10.17 5.93 6.04
CA TYR A 31 10.74 7.26 5.82
C TYR A 31 10.46 8.19 6.99
N THR A 32 11.26 9.27 7.13
CA THR A 32 11.00 10.39 8.04
C THR A 32 10.99 11.69 7.25
N ARG A 33 10.26 12.69 7.73
CA ARG A 33 10.25 14.04 7.15
C ARG A 33 11.60 14.73 7.26
N LYS A 34 12.49 14.24 8.13
CA LYS A 34 13.85 14.77 8.33
C LYS A 34 14.86 14.25 7.31
N GLY A 35 14.47 13.36 6.40
CA GLY A 35 15.32 12.80 5.35
C GLY A 35 15.25 11.28 5.28
N TYR A 36 16.08 10.68 4.42
CA TYR A 36 16.15 9.24 4.27
C TYR A 36 17.20 8.66 5.23
N THR A 37 16.78 7.72 6.10
CA THR A 37 17.69 6.85 6.85
C THR A 37 17.35 5.41 6.50
N GLU A 38 18.35 4.58 6.26
CA GLU A 38 18.13 3.14 6.03
C GLU A 38 18.19 2.35 7.33
N ASP A 39 18.78 2.93 8.37
CA ASP A 39 18.95 2.29 9.67
C ASP A 39 17.92 2.82 10.67
N PHE A 40 17.07 1.89 11.11
CA PHE A 40 16.04 2.10 12.12
C PHE A 40 16.34 1.28 13.37
N GLU A 41 15.78 1.71 14.49
CA GLU A 41 15.75 0.93 15.73
C GLU A 41 14.91 -0.34 15.52
N GLU A 42 15.32 -1.44 16.16
CA GLU A 42 14.64 -2.75 16.07
C GLU A 42 13.14 -2.65 16.37
N LYS A 43 12.76 -1.88 17.40
CA LYS A 43 11.36 -1.65 17.77
C LYS A 43 10.53 -1.00 16.66
N ILE A 44 11.13 -0.12 15.86
CA ILE A 44 10.43 0.54 14.74
C ILE A 44 10.20 -0.46 13.60
N ILE A 45 11.17 -1.34 13.36
CA ILE A 45 11.05 -2.42 12.38
C ILE A 45 9.96 -3.41 12.80
N ASP A 46 9.89 -3.76 14.09
CA ASP A 46 8.84 -4.64 14.61
C ASP A 46 7.45 -4.03 14.42
N ILE A 47 7.29 -2.72 14.69
CA ILE A 47 6.05 -1.99 14.43
C ILE A 47 5.68 -2.05 12.95
N TYR A 48 6.65 -1.83 12.05
CA TYR A 48 6.42 -1.94 10.61
C TYR A 48 5.89 -3.33 10.21
N TYR A 49 6.52 -4.39 10.73
CA TYR A 49 6.07 -5.75 10.43
C TYR A 49 4.69 -6.06 11.01
N ASP A 50 4.36 -5.56 12.19
CA ASP A 50 3.01 -5.70 12.75
C ASP A 50 1.95 -4.95 11.94
N LYS A 51 2.28 -3.75 11.44
CA LYS A 51 1.44 -3.00 10.52
C LYS A 51 1.23 -3.75 9.21
N LEU A 52 2.30 -4.29 8.62
CA LEU A 52 2.19 -5.07 7.39
C LEU A 52 1.34 -6.34 7.59
N ARG A 53 1.54 -7.09 8.69
CA ARG A 53 0.70 -8.25 9.04
C ARG A 53 -0.78 -7.88 9.15
N TYR A 54 -1.07 -6.76 9.82
CA TYR A 54 -2.43 -6.26 9.92
C TYR A 54 -3.01 -5.95 8.53
N ALA A 55 -2.24 -5.28 7.66
CA ALA A 55 -2.69 -4.96 6.30
C ALA A 55 -2.98 -6.23 5.48
N VAL A 56 -2.11 -7.24 5.54
CA VAL A 56 -2.30 -8.53 4.87
C VAL A 56 -3.56 -9.23 5.36
N GLN A 57 -3.85 -9.21 6.66
CA GLN A 57 -5.04 -9.82 7.25
C GLN A 57 -6.34 -9.04 6.96
N ASN A 58 -6.24 -7.73 6.68
CA ASN A 58 -7.37 -6.82 6.54
C ASN A 58 -7.44 -6.18 5.15
N ALA A 59 -6.81 -6.76 4.14
CA ALA A 59 -6.66 -6.18 2.81
C ALA A 59 -7.99 -5.70 2.20
N GLU A 60 -9.02 -6.55 2.24
CA GLU A 60 -10.36 -6.21 1.75
C GLU A 60 -10.99 -5.04 2.49
N LYS A 61 -10.85 -5.00 3.82
CA LYS A 61 -11.36 -3.91 4.66
C LYS A 61 -10.69 -2.60 4.28
N LEU A 62 -9.37 -2.58 4.17
CA LEU A 62 -8.59 -1.38 3.83
C LEU A 62 -8.93 -0.85 2.43
N VAL A 63 -9.07 -1.75 1.45
CA VAL A 63 -9.51 -1.38 0.10
C VAL A 63 -10.92 -0.78 0.15
N ASN A 64 -11.85 -1.36 0.92
CA ASN A 64 -13.21 -0.85 1.05
C ASN A 64 -13.30 0.51 1.75
N GLU A 65 -12.43 0.76 2.73
CA GLU A 65 -12.38 2.04 3.45
C GLU A 65 -11.89 3.19 2.58
N MET A 66 -10.91 2.94 1.70
CA MET A 66 -10.30 3.97 0.86
C MET A 66 -11.04 4.18 -0.45
N LEU A 67 -11.59 3.12 -1.05
CA LEU A 67 -12.14 3.22 -2.40
C LEU A 67 -13.40 4.10 -2.41
N ARG A 68 -13.47 4.99 -3.39
CA ARG A 68 -14.67 5.75 -3.71
C ARG A 68 -15.13 5.38 -5.12
N GLU A 69 -16.43 5.39 -5.37
CA GLU A 69 -16.97 5.07 -6.70
C GLU A 69 -16.42 6.00 -7.78
N GLU A 70 -16.17 7.27 -7.43
CA GLU A 70 -15.57 8.27 -8.32
C GLU A 70 -14.17 7.90 -8.86
N PHE A 71 -13.46 6.97 -8.21
CA PHE A 71 -12.13 6.56 -8.68
C PHE A 71 -12.21 5.79 -10.01
N TYR A 72 -13.35 5.16 -10.27
CA TYR A 72 -13.59 4.49 -11.55
C TYR A 72 -13.66 5.46 -12.74
N ASP A 73 -14.03 6.72 -12.48
CA ASP A 73 -14.14 7.77 -13.49
C ASP A 73 -12.85 8.56 -13.70
N PHE A 74 -11.79 8.21 -12.96
CA PHE A 74 -10.47 8.80 -13.13
C PHE A 74 -9.89 8.52 -14.53
N TYR A 75 -9.25 9.52 -15.14
CA TYR A 75 -8.77 9.45 -16.53
C TYR A 75 -7.73 8.33 -16.76
N GLY A 76 -6.99 7.95 -15.72
CA GLY A 76 -6.00 6.86 -15.77
C GLY A 76 -6.60 5.45 -15.69
N VAL A 77 -7.93 5.30 -15.58
CA VAL A 77 -8.62 4.01 -15.56
C VAL A 77 -9.04 3.60 -16.97
N ASP A 78 -8.51 2.48 -17.47
CA ASP A 78 -8.94 1.89 -18.75
C ASP A 78 -10.24 1.10 -18.61
N LYS A 79 -11.34 1.74 -19.02
CA LYS A 79 -12.70 1.18 -18.96
C LYS A 79 -12.95 0.01 -19.93
N ASN A 80 -12.01 -0.29 -20.84
CA ASN A 80 -12.07 -1.52 -21.64
C ASN A 80 -11.59 -2.73 -20.85
N ASP A 81 -10.71 -2.52 -19.87
CA ASP A 81 -10.15 -3.57 -19.03
C ASP A 81 -10.95 -3.75 -17.73
N VAL A 82 -11.44 -2.67 -17.13
CA VAL A 82 -12.27 -2.73 -15.93
C VAL A 82 -13.65 -2.13 -16.16
N SER A 83 -14.69 -2.94 -15.92
CA SER A 83 -16.07 -2.62 -16.35
C SER A 83 -16.94 -2.00 -15.25
N SER A 84 -16.49 -2.01 -14.00
CA SER A 84 -17.23 -1.38 -12.89
C SER A 84 -16.34 -1.00 -11.69
N PRO A 85 -16.81 -0.10 -10.81
CA PRO A 85 -16.17 0.17 -9.52
C PRO A 85 -15.96 -1.07 -8.65
N GLU A 86 -16.89 -2.03 -8.68
CA GLU A 86 -16.79 -3.30 -7.94
C GLU A 86 -15.67 -4.19 -8.48
N GLN A 87 -15.55 -4.29 -9.81
CA GLN A 87 -14.47 -5.03 -10.43
C GLN A 87 -13.12 -4.38 -10.08
N MET A 88 -13.04 -3.05 -10.20
CA MET A 88 -11.86 -2.28 -9.79
C MET A 88 -11.46 -2.58 -8.35
N ARG A 89 -12.40 -2.49 -7.40
CA ARG A 89 -12.22 -2.83 -5.99
C ARG A 89 -11.63 -4.24 -5.79
N SER A 90 -12.16 -5.22 -6.52
CA SER A 90 -11.75 -6.62 -6.39
C SER A 90 -10.35 -6.90 -6.96
N GLU A 91 -9.88 -6.05 -7.88
CA GLU A 91 -8.63 -6.26 -8.61
C GLU A 91 -7.49 -5.32 -8.20
N LEU A 92 -7.76 -4.27 -7.42
CA LEU A 92 -6.70 -3.41 -6.89
C LEU A 92 -5.75 -4.18 -5.97
N VAL A 93 -4.46 -3.87 -6.11
CA VAL A 93 -3.38 -4.42 -5.31
C VAL A 93 -2.65 -3.32 -4.55
N PHE A 94 -2.08 -3.67 -3.41
CA PHE A 94 -1.06 -2.94 -2.68
C PHE A 94 0.23 -2.98 -3.51
N ASP A 95 0.41 -1.92 -4.31
CA ASP A 95 1.59 -1.68 -5.14
C ASP A 95 2.79 -1.23 -4.28
N SER A 96 2.51 -0.59 -3.14
CA SER A 96 3.50 -0.24 -2.13
C SER A 96 2.93 -0.33 -0.71
N PHE A 97 3.81 -0.39 0.29
CA PHE A 97 3.48 -0.30 1.70
C PHE A 97 4.57 0.48 2.45
N THR A 98 4.23 1.69 2.88
CA THR A 98 5.20 2.63 3.47
C THR A 98 4.73 3.13 4.83
N MET A 99 5.69 3.43 5.71
CA MET A 99 5.42 3.99 7.03
C MET A 99 6.23 5.27 7.26
N ASP A 100 5.54 6.35 7.65
CA ASP A 100 6.18 7.57 8.18
C ASP A 100 6.54 7.29 9.64
N ILE A 101 7.83 7.26 9.97
CA ILE A 101 8.29 6.94 11.32
C ILE A 101 8.09 8.11 12.31
N ASP A 102 7.79 9.32 11.83
CA ASP A 102 7.58 10.47 12.71
C ASP A 102 6.23 10.39 13.44
N ASP A 103 5.22 9.74 12.84
CA ASP A 103 3.88 9.58 13.40
C ASP A 103 3.28 8.18 13.26
N MET A 104 4.06 7.21 12.77
CA MET A 104 3.67 5.81 12.52
C MET A 104 2.47 5.67 11.57
N SER A 105 2.21 6.68 10.74
CA SER A 105 1.18 6.62 9.71
C SER A 105 1.61 5.71 8.56
N ILE A 106 0.62 5.12 7.90
CA ILE A 106 0.81 4.21 6.76
C ILE A 106 0.34 4.91 5.50
N ALA A 107 1.17 4.87 4.45
CA ALA A 107 0.78 5.25 3.10
C ALA A 107 0.94 4.04 2.17
N VAL A 108 -0.09 3.79 1.37
CA VAL A 108 -0.17 2.67 0.43
C VAL A 108 -0.53 3.21 -0.94
N TYR A 109 0.19 2.76 -1.96
CA TYR A 109 -0.22 2.95 -3.34
C TYR A 109 -1.07 1.77 -3.77
N PHE A 110 -2.31 2.04 -4.14
CA PHE A 110 -3.18 1.05 -4.77
C PHE A 110 -3.15 1.24 -6.28
N SER A 111 -2.87 0.17 -7.02
CA SER A 111 -2.87 0.21 -8.48
C SER A 111 -3.30 -1.13 -9.06
N ASN A 112 -3.39 -1.19 -10.39
CA ASN A 112 -3.43 -2.43 -11.14
C ASN A 112 -2.83 -2.18 -12.52
N LYS A 113 -1.76 -2.91 -12.87
CA LYS A 113 -1.02 -2.71 -14.14
C LYS A 113 -1.86 -2.95 -15.40
N ARG A 114 -3.01 -3.62 -15.29
CA ARG A 114 -3.91 -3.86 -16.41
C ARG A 114 -4.66 -2.58 -16.79
N PHE A 115 -5.31 -1.96 -15.80
CA PHE A 115 -6.24 -0.84 -16.04
C PHE A 115 -5.82 0.51 -15.42
N MET A 116 -4.72 0.59 -14.66
CA MET A 116 -4.15 1.84 -14.10
C MET A 116 -2.66 1.97 -14.46
N ARG A 117 -2.33 1.98 -15.75
CA ARG A 117 -0.93 2.00 -16.19
C ARG A 117 -0.28 3.34 -15.90
N GLY A 118 0.70 3.34 -14.98
CA GLY A 118 1.41 4.56 -14.59
C GLY A 118 0.62 5.44 -13.62
N HIS A 119 -0.49 4.94 -13.09
CA HIS A 119 -1.40 5.65 -12.19
C HIS A 119 -1.60 4.85 -10.92
N PHE A 120 -1.81 5.53 -9.79
CA PHE A 120 -2.06 4.90 -8.51
C PHE A 120 -2.91 5.80 -7.61
N ILE A 121 -3.52 5.18 -6.61
CA ILE A 121 -4.20 5.87 -5.52
C ILE A 121 -3.26 5.84 -4.31
N ASP A 122 -2.75 6.99 -3.87
CA ASP A 122 -2.08 7.14 -2.59
C ASP A 122 -3.14 7.26 -1.50
N ALA A 123 -3.24 6.26 -0.63
CA ALA A 123 -4.17 6.24 0.49
C ALA A 123 -3.41 6.20 1.81
N ARG A 124 -3.88 6.99 2.79
CA ARG A 124 -3.18 7.18 4.06
C ARG A 124 -4.05 6.88 5.28
N TRP A 125 -3.46 6.19 6.24
CA TRP A 125 -4.02 5.90 7.56
C TRP A 125 -3.07 6.40 8.63
N ASP A 126 -3.62 6.80 9.79
CA ASP A 126 -2.77 7.10 10.94
C ASP A 126 -2.26 5.83 11.66
N ALA A 127 -1.54 6.06 12.76
CA ALA A 127 -1.02 5.01 13.64
C ALA A 127 -2.10 4.06 14.20
N ASP A 128 -3.37 4.41 14.17
CA ASP A 128 -4.48 3.61 14.70
C ASP A 128 -5.35 3.00 13.59
N TRP A 129 -4.89 3.06 12.33
CA TRP A 129 -5.65 2.64 11.15
C TRP A 129 -6.96 3.43 10.94
N ASN A 130 -7.03 4.69 11.36
CA ASN A 130 -8.09 5.58 10.91
C ASN A 130 -7.72 6.14 9.54
N PHE A 131 -8.61 5.95 8.56
CA PHE A 131 -8.44 6.51 7.23
C PHE A 131 -8.38 8.04 7.30
N ARG A 132 -7.36 8.64 6.68
CA ARG A 132 -7.10 10.09 6.75
C ARG A 132 -7.40 10.80 5.45
N CYS A 133 -6.78 10.36 4.37
CA CYS A 133 -6.95 10.98 3.07
C CYS A 133 -6.52 10.03 1.96
N TYR A 134 -6.83 10.46 0.73
CA TYR A 134 -6.31 9.86 -0.49
C TYR A 134 -5.92 10.95 -1.48
N TRP A 135 -5.11 10.55 -2.46
CA TRP A 135 -4.78 11.31 -3.66
C TRP A 135 -4.65 10.33 -4.84
N ILE A 136 -4.90 10.79 -6.06
CA ILE A 136 -4.80 9.97 -7.27
C ILE A 136 -3.85 10.67 -8.23
N ASP A 137 -2.83 9.94 -8.71
CA ASP A 137 -1.87 10.37 -9.76
C ASP A 137 -2.33 9.94 -11.14
#